data_AF-A0A8B5XNH3-F1
#
_entry.id   AF-A0A8B5XNH3-F1
#
_cell.length_a   1.000
_cell.length_b   1.000
_cell.length_c   1.000
_cell.angle_alpha   90.00
_cell.angle_beta   90.00
_cell.angle_gamma   90.00
#
_symmetry.space_group_name_H-M   'P 1'
#
loop_
_entity.id
_entity.type
_entity.pdbx_description
1 polymer ?
#
loop_
_entity_poly.entity_id
_entity_poly.type
_entity_poly.pdbx_seq_one_letter_code
_entity_poly.pdbx_strand_id
1 'polypeptide(L)'
;MEQKMNHLDVGEFVLLLPEHLRSEEEHYKSVFEDDLTSRMSSRDERQQMTATVGYLESGQDRFVYNTTPISYQQFLKDPIIIVITPQSTGPQSVLFWVDAVQN
;
A
#
# COMPACT_ATOMS: atom_id res chain seq x y z
N MET A 1 -10.82 -10.59 2.93
CA MET A 1 -9.95 -9.59 2.27
C MET A 1 -10.75 -8.47 1.64
N GLU A 2 -11.65 -8.79 0.70
CA GLU A 2 -12.37 -7.79 -0.12
C GLU A 2 -13.10 -6.71 0.69
N GLN A 3 -13.81 -7.08 1.76
CA GLN A 3 -14.50 -6.11 2.62
C GLN A 3 -13.53 -5.11 3.29
N LYS A 4 -12.36 -5.57 3.73
CA LYS A 4 -11.33 -4.72 4.35
C LYS A 4 -10.63 -3.83 3.31
N MET A 5 -10.46 -4.32 2.08
CA MET A 5 -9.94 -3.50 0.97
C MET A 5 -10.90 -2.37 0.59
N ASN A 6 -12.21 -2.57 0.75
CA ASN A 6 -13.23 -1.56 0.46
C ASN A 6 -13.51 -0.61 1.65
N HIS A 7 -12.99 -0.91 2.83
CA HIS A 7 -13.20 -0.12 4.04
C HIS A 7 -11.97 -0.18 4.95
N LEU A 8 -11.05 0.75 4.74
CA LEU A 8 -9.86 0.94 5.56
C LEU A 8 -10.11 2.05 6.58
N ASP A 9 -9.86 1.77 7.86
CA ASP A 9 -9.91 2.77 8.91
C ASP A 9 -8.67 3.69 8.86
N VAL A 10 -8.73 4.83 9.55
CA VAL A 10 -7.57 5.72 9.68
C VAL A 10 -6.42 4.97 10.37
N GLY A 11 -5.24 5.00 9.75
CA GLY A 11 -4.06 4.26 10.19
C GLY A 11 -3.95 2.85 9.62
N GLU A 12 -4.86 2.42 8.74
CA GLU A 12 -4.82 1.08 8.16
C GLU A 12 -4.47 1.07 6.66
N PHE A 13 -3.84 -0.02 6.25
CA PHE A 13 -3.64 -0.36 4.85
C PHE A 13 -3.66 -1.88 4.65
N VAL A 14 -3.82 -2.31 3.40
CA VAL A 14 -3.66 -3.73 3.04
C VAL A 14 -2.30 -3.95 2.40
N LEU A 15 -1.59 -4.98 2.87
CA LEU A 15 -0.37 -5.49 2.25
C LEU A 15 -0.69 -6.83 1.60
N LEU A 16 -0.70 -6.87 0.27
CA LEU A 16 -0.90 -8.10 -0.48
C LEU A 16 0.46 -8.67 -0.90
N LEU A 17 0.83 -9.81 -0.31
CA LEU A 17 2.08 -10.50 -0.58
C LEU A 17 1.86 -11.67 -1.55
N PRO A 18 2.76 -11.90 -2.50
CA PRO A 18 2.86 -13.20 -3.17
C PRO A 18 3.01 -14.34 -2.16
N GLU A 19 2.29 -15.45 -2.39
CA GLU A 19 2.26 -16.63 -1.51
C GLU A 19 3.66 -17.15 -1.16
N HIS A 20 4.62 -17.10 -2.10
CA HIS A 20 5.99 -17.54 -1.88
C HIS A 20 6.76 -16.68 -0.85
N LEU A 21 6.28 -15.47 -0.52
CA LEU A 21 6.86 -14.59 0.51
C LEU A 21 6.18 -14.75 1.87
N ARG A 22 5.23 -15.69 2.04
CA ARG A 22 4.50 -15.86 3.31
C ARG A 22 5.43 -16.11 4.51
N SER A 23 6.53 -16.83 4.32
CA SER A 23 7.52 -17.07 5.40
C SER A 23 8.25 -15.81 5.86
N GLU A 24 8.20 -14.74 5.06
CA GLU A 24 8.86 -13.44 5.31
C GLU A 24 7.84 -12.34 5.65
N GLU A 25 6.60 -12.71 5.98
CA GLU A 25 5.52 -11.74 6.25
C GLU A 25 5.91 -10.68 7.27
N GLU A 26 6.47 -11.09 8.41
CA GLU A 26 6.82 -10.16 9.50
C GLU A 26 7.84 -9.13 9.02
N HIS A 27 8.81 -9.55 8.19
CA HIS A 27 9.79 -8.65 7.60
C HIS A 27 9.12 -7.61 6.70
N TYR A 28 8.34 -8.06 5.71
CA TYR A 28 7.70 -7.15 4.76
C TYR A 28 6.66 -6.25 5.43
N LYS A 29 5.88 -6.80 6.36
CA LYS A 29 4.93 -6.05 7.16
C LYS A 29 5.63 -4.92 7.91
N SER A 30 6.71 -5.22 8.65
CA SER A 30 7.46 -4.20 9.38
C SER A 30 8.04 -3.13 8.45
N VAL A 31 8.65 -3.53 7.33
CA VAL A 31 9.23 -2.60 6.35
C VAL A 31 8.19 -1.61 5.83
N PHE A 32 7.00 -2.09 5.44
CA PHE A 32 5.97 -1.21 4.87
C PHE A 32 5.19 -0.43 5.93
N GLU A 33 5.01 -0.95 7.14
CA GLU A 33 4.44 -0.18 8.25
C GLU A 33 5.33 1.01 8.61
N ASP A 34 6.65 0.81 8.67
CA ASP A 34 7.62 1.87 8.97
C ASP A 34 7.71 2.91 7.85
N ASP A 35 7.82 2.47 6.59
CA ASP A 35 7.89 3.37 5.43
C ASP A 35 6.61 4.22 5.29
N LEU A 36 5.42 3.60 5.38
CA LEU A 36 4.17 4.33 5.27
C LEU A 36 3.94 5.25 6.47
N THR A 37 4.27 4.82 7.70
CA THR A 37 4.21 5.69 8.87
C THR A 37 5.09 6.92 8.67
N SER A 38 6.31 6.75 8.14
CA SER A 38 7.22 7.86 7.86
C SER A 38 6.67 8.81 6.80
N ARG A 39 6.17 8.28 5.67
CA ARG A 39 5.66 9.09 4.54
C ARG A 39 4.35 9.81 4.84
N MET A 40 3.45 9.19 5.61
CA MET A 40 2.13 9.76 5.92
C MET A 40 2.16 10.74 7.09
N SER A 41 3.29 10.85 7.79
CA SER A 41 3.45 11.78 8.91
C SER A 41 3.81 13.19 8.42
N SER A 42 3.32 14.19 9.15
CA SER A 42 3.73 15.58 8.99
C SER A 42 4.73 15.97 10.09
N ARG A 43 5.22 17.23 10.08
CA ARG A 43 6.09 17.73 11.15
C ARG A 43 5.43 17.72 12.53
N ASP A 44 4.11 17.92 12.56
CA ASP A 44 3.36 18.16 13.79
C ASP A 44 2.54 16.93 14.23
N GLU A 45 2.21 16.03 13.29
CA GLU A 45 1.38 14.85 13.55
C GLU A 45 1.95 13.59 12.90
N ARG A 46 2.12 12.55 13.72
CA ARG A 46 2.55 11.22 13.28
C ARG A 46 1.34 10.29 13.19
N GLN A 47 1.03 9.80 11.99
CA GLN A 47 0.01 8.77 11.80
C GLN A 47 0.70 7.41 11.73
N GLN A 48 0.47 6.57 12.74
CA GLN A 48 0.93 5.19 12.69
C GLN A 48 0.10 4.42 11.66
N MET A 49 0.79 3.69 10.78
CA MET A 49 0.20 2.84 9.75
C MET A 49 0.37 1.37 10.13
N THR A 50 -0.68 0.58 9.98
CA THR A 50 -0.70 -0.85 10.30
C THR A 50 -1.29 -1.66 9.16
N ALA A 51 -0.63 -2.76 8.82
CA ALA A 51 -1.00 -3.61 7.70
C ALA A 51 -1.97 -4.71 8.13
N THR A 52 -3.04 -4.88 7.36
CA THR A 52 -3.71 -6.19 7.23
C THR A 52 -3.07 -6.94 6.06
N VAL A 53 -2.49 -8.12 6.33
CA VAL A 53 -1.79 -8.91 5.30
C VAL A 53 -2.77 -9.84 4.59
N GLY A 54 -2.70 -9.87 3.26
CA GLY A 54 -3.38 -10.84 2.41
C GLY A 54 -2.39 -11.49 1.46
N TYR A 55 -2.77 -12.65 0.90
CA TYR A 55 -1.90 -13.38 0.00
C TYR A 55 -2.46 -13.52 -1.40
N LEU A 56 -1.55 -13.58 -2.35
CA LEU A 56 -1.76 -13.63 -3.78
C LEU A 56 -1.06 -14.86 -4.34
N GLU A 57 -1.74 -15.64 -5.18
CA GLU A 57 -1.09 -16.76 -5.86
C GLU A 57 0.19 -16.30 -6.59
N SER A 58 1.26 -17.07 -6.40
CA SER A 58 2.56 -16.84 -7.03
C SER A 58 2.63 -17.43 -8.44
N GLY A 59 3.60 -17.01 -9.23
CA GLY A 59 3.72 -17.37 -10.63
C GLY A 59 2.69 -16.67 -11.51
N GLN A 60 2.05 -15.59 -11.06
CA GLN A 60 0.98 -14.91 -11.77
C GLN A 60 1.42 -13.51 -12.24
N ASP A 61 1.10 -13.19 -13.48
CA ASP A 61 1.27 -11.82 -14.01
C ASP A 61 0.03 -11.00 -13.65
N ARG A 62 0.24 -9.85 -13.01
CA ARG A 62 -0.84 -8.95 -12.60
C ARG A 62 -0.86 -7.72 -13.49
N PHE A 63 -2.00 -7.48 -14.11
CA PHE A 63 -2.22 -6.29 -14.93
C PHE A 63 -2.33 -5.05 -14.05
N VAL A 64 -1.56 -4.02 -14.38
CA VAL A 64 -1.60 -2.71 -13.72
C VAL A 64 -2.31 -1.74 -14.66
N TYR A 65 -3.52 -1.34 -14.27
CA TYR A 65 -4.22 -0.24 -14.90
C TYR A 65 -3.92 1.05 -14.13
N ASN A 66 -3.16 1.96 -14.74
CA ASN A 66 -2.96 3.30 -14.21
C ASN A 66 -3.54 4.32 -15.19
N THR A 67 -4.33 5.27 -14.68
CA THR A 67 -4.91 6.37 -15.47
C THR A 67 -3.91 7.51 -15.70
N THR A 68 -2.79 7.55 -14.97
CA THR A 68 -1.65 8.44 -15.21
C THR A 68 -0.44 7.65 -15.73
N PRO A 69 0.30 8.15 -16.74
CA PRO A 69 1.39 7.42 -17.37
C PRO A 69 2.68 7.49 -16.54
N ILE A 70 2.70 6.83 -15.39
CA ILE A 70 3.93 6.70 -14.56
C ILE A 70 4.85 5.60 -15.11
N SER A 71 4.29 4.58 -15.79
CA SER A 71 5.07 3.51 -16.45
C SER A 71 4.30 2.86 -17.60
N TYR A 72 5.03 2.43 -18.63
CA TYR A 72 4.51 1.60 -19.73
C TYR A 72 4.40 0.12 -19.38
N GLN A 73 4.95 -0.31 -18.22
CA GLN A 73 4.89 -1.69 -17.79
C GLN A 73 3.51 -2.03 -17.24
N GLN A 74 2.73 -2.74 -18.04
CA GLN A 74 1.34 -3.10 -17.72
C GLN A 74 1.22 -4.43 -16.98
N PHE A 75 2.28 -5.24 -16.92
CA PHE A 75 2.26 -6.54 -16.24
C PHE A 75 3.46 -6.66 -15.30
N LEU A 76 3.16 -7.01 -14.04
CA LEU A 76 4.15 -7.30 -13.02
C LEU A 76 4.04 -8.76 -12.60
N LYS A 77 5.17 -9.46 -12.57
CA LYS A 77 5.25 -10.83 -12.06
C LYS A 77 5.36 -10.79 -10.55
N ASP A 78 4.44 -11.45 -9.86
CA ASP A 78 4.42 -11.58 -8.39
C ASP A 78 4.76 -10.27 -7.63
N PRO A 79 4.06 -9.16 -7.89
CA PRO A 79 4.33 -7.92 -7.17
C PRO A 79 3.83 -8.01 -5.73
N ILE A 80 4.54 -7.33 -4.82
CA ILE A 80 3.95 -6.88 -3.56
C ILE A 80 3.06 -5.68 -3.87
N ILE A 81 1.81 -5.71 -3.39
CA ILE A 81 0.84 -4.63 -3.63
C ILE A 81 0.41 -4.01 -2.30
N ILE A 82 0.51 -2.69 -2.21
CA ILE A 82 0.03 -1.90 -1.07
C ILE A 82 -1.28 -1.24 -1.48
N VAL A 83 -2.31 -1.37 -0.65
CA VAL A 83 -3.60 -0.70 -0.86
C VAL A 83 -3.81 0.32 0.26
N ILE A 84 -3.85 1.59 -0.13
CA ILE A 84 -4.07 2.75 0.73
C ILE A 84 -5.17 3.64 0.15
N THR A 85 -5.80 4.46 1.00
CA THR A 85 -6.75 5.48 0.57
C THR A 85 -6.41 6.81 1.22
N PRO A 86 -6.78 7.97 0.61
CA PRO A 86 -6.60 9.26 1.25
C PRO A 86 -7.20 9.36 2.66
N GLN A 87 -8.33 8.67 2.88
CA GLN A 87 -8.99 8.61 4.18
C GLN A 87 -8.17 7.79 5.18
N SER A 88 -7.70 6.60 4.77
CA SER A 88 -6.96 5.72 5.68
C SER A 88 -5.58 6.24 6.07
N THR A 89 -4.99 7.11 5.25
CA THR A 89 -3.69 7.74 5.57
C THR A 89 -3.81 8.95 6.49
N GLY A 90 -5.02 9.43 6.82
CA GLY A 90 -5.25 10.55 7.74
C GLY A 90 -5.07 11.94 7.12
N PRO A 91 -5.65 12.99 7.73
CA PRO A 91 -5.70 14.35 7.16
C PRO A 91 -4.32 15.00 7.00
N GLN A 92 -3.34 14.63 7.82
CA GLN A 92 -1.97 15.14 7.73
C GLN A 92 -1.22 14.67 6.46
N SER A 93 -1.74 13.65 5.76
CA SER A 93 -1.18 13.13 4.51
C SER A 93 -1.62 13.88 3.25
N VAL A 94 -2.42 14.95 3.37
CA VAL A 94 -2.98 15.67 2.21
C VAL A 94 -1.90 16.12 1.22
N LEU A 95 -0.75 16.61 1.70
CA LEU A 95 0.35 17.04 0.82
C LEU A 95 0.91 15.88 -0.01
N PHE A 96 1.07 14.70 0.59
CA PHE A 96 1.49 13.49 -0.12
C PHE A 96 0.54 13.17 -1.29
N TRP A 97 -0.78 13.25 -1.06
CA TRP A 97 -1.78 12.95 -2.10
C TRP A 97 -1.86 14.01 -3.19
N VAL A 98 -1.67 15.29 -2.84
CA VAL A 98 -1.57 16.36 -3.84
C VAL A 98 -0.39 16.10 -4.77
N ASP A 99 0.78 15.77 -4.21
CA ASP A 99 1.98 15.47 -5.00
C ASP A 99 1.82 14.19 -5.83
N ALA A 100 1.18 13.16 -5.27
CA ALA A 100 0.99 11.86 -5.94
C ALA A 100 0.01 11.92 -7.12
N VAL A 101 -0.92 12.88 -7.15
CA VAL A 101 -1.91 13.04 -8.24
C VAL A 101 -1.42 14.00 -9.33
N GLN A 102 -0.49 14.89 -9.01
CA GLN A 102 0.05 15.87 -9.96
C GLN A 102 1.21 15.34 -10.82
N ASN A 103 1.81 14.21 -10.44
CA ASN A 103 2.89 13.54 -11.17
C ASN A 103 2.42 12.22 -11.82
#